data_AF-A0A068VNK7-F1
#
_entry.id   AF-A0A068VNK7-F1
#
_cell.length_a   1.000
_cell.length_b   1.000
_cell.length_c   1.000
_cell.angle_alpha   90.00
_cell.angle_beta   90.00
_cell.angle_gamma   90.00
#
_symmetry.space_group_name_H-M   'P 1'
#
loop_
_entity.id
_entity.type
_entity.pdbx_description
1 polymer ?
#
loop_
_entity_poly.entity_id
_entity_poly.type
_entity_poly.pdbx_seq_one_letter_code
_entity_poly.pdbx_strand_id
1 'polypeptide(L)'
;MIELANELGVPSYVFFTCSAAFLGFMLYLPIHYNQIGREFETSDSDSIIPTYSHPVPTNVVPSFAFNKYGGYASFLKHATRFKETKGIIVNTFAELEPHAVNQLKSDSETLPIYTAGPLLDLEGKRQDSDCERIMKWLDDQPPSSVVFLCFGSMGSFEPDQLAEMAIALEHSGYRFLWAVRSPPSKDDITKRMGEYSNLSEVLPEGFLERVENRGL
;
A
#
# COMPACT_ATOMS: atom_id res chain seq x y z
N MET A 1 11.28 -7.26 19.98
CA MET A 1 12.09 -6.08 19.59
C MET A 1 12.00 -4.96 20.60
N ILE A 2 10.80 -4.46 20.95
CA ILE A 2 10.67 -3.42 21.99
C ILE A 2 11.24 -3.87 23.34
N GLU A 3 10.87 -5.07 23.81
CA GLU A 3 11.39 -5.65 25.07
C GLU A 3 12.92 -5.73 25.07
N LEU A 4 13.51 -6.30 24.01
CA LEU A 4 14.96 -6.38 23.86
C LEU A 4 15.63 -4.99 23.86
N ALA A 5 15.04 -4.01 23.17
CA ALA A 5 15.56 -2.65 23.18
C ALA A 5 15.52 -2.04 24.59
N ASN A 6 14.45 -2.29 25.34
CA ASN A 6 14.33 -1.86 26.74
C ASN A 6 15.38 -2.54 27.64
N GLU A 7 15.61 -3.85 27.48
CA GLU A 7 16.67 -4.59 28.21
C GLU A 7 18.07 -4.01 27.93
N LEU A 8 18.30 -3.55 26.70
CA LEU A 8 19.55 -2.93 26.27
C LEU A 8 19.63 -1.41 26.55
N GLY A 9 18.58 -0.81 27.10
CA GLY A 9 18.53 0.65 27.36
C GLY A 9 18.46 1.52 26.10
N VAL A 10 18.00 0.97 24.97
CA VAL A 10 17.93 1.64 23.66
C VAL A 10 16.49 2.12 23.38
N PRO A 11 16.28 3.37 22.92
CA PRO A 11 14.95 3.85 22.57
C PRO A 11 14.41 3.15 21.31
N SER A 12 13.16 2.68 21.38
CA SER A 12 12.44 2.11 20.23
C SER A 12 11.54 3.15 19.57
N TYR A 13 11.47 3.12 18.24
CA TYR A 13 10.53 3.91 17.43
C TYR A 13 9.82 3.00 16.43
N VAL A 14 8.57 3.33 16.11
CA VAL A 14 7.85 2.68 14.99
C VAL A 14 8.09 3.49 13.74
N PHE A 15 8.61 2.87 12.69
CA PHE A 15 8.51 3.44 11.34
C PHE A 15 7.27 2.89 10.66
N PHE A 16 6.27 3.74 10.49
CA PHE A 16 4.96 3.43 9.94
C PHE A 16 4.93 3.80 8.45
N THR A 17 4.88 2.77 7.60
CA THR A 17 4.99 2.89 6.15
C THR A 17 3.64 3.04 5.44
N CYS A 18 2.57 3.23 6.20
CA CYS A 18 1.24 3.55 5.69
C CYS A 18 0.87 5.01 6.00
N SER A 19 -0.30 5.45 5.54
CA SER A 19 -0.78 6.82 5.70
C SER A 19 -1.06 7.20 7.16
N ALA A 20 -1.04 8.50 7.46
CA ALA A 20 -1.44 9.00 8.78
C ALA A 20 -2.92 8.71 9.08
N ALA A 21 -3.79 8.80 8.09
CA ALA A 21 -5.20 8.43 8.24
C ALA A 21 -5.34 6.98 8.73
N PHE A 22 -4.58 6.06 8.14
CA PHE A 22 -4.59 4.64 8.51
C PHE A 22 -3.97 4.38 9.89
N LEU A 23 -2.89 5.10 10.25
CA LEU A 23 -2.35 5.05 11.60
C LEU A 23 -3.41 5.42 12.64
N GLY A 24 -4.16 6.49 12.40
CA GLY A 24 -5.23 6.90 13.31
C GLY A 24 -6.36 5.90 13.41
N PHE A 25 -6.75 5.26 12.31
CA PHE A 25 -7.69 4.14 12.35
C PHE A 25 -7.17 2.99 13.22
N MET A 26 -5.90 2.61 13.07
CA MET A 26 -5.30 1.59 13.94
C MET A 26 -5.32 1.99 15.42
N LEU A 27 -4.95 3.23 15.76
CA LEU A 27 -4.95 3.74 17.12
C LEU A 27 -6.37 3.90 17.70
N TYR A 28 -7.38 4.02 16.86
CA TYR A 28 -8.78 4.02 17.25
C TYR A 28 -9.30 2.63 17.65
N LEU A 29 -8.76 1.53 17.11
CA LEU A 29 -9.26 0.17 17.41
C LEU A 29 -9.24 -0.19 18.91
N PRO A 30 -8.16 0.07 19.68
CA PRO A 30 -8.18 -0.15 21.13
C PRO A 30 -9.19 0.73 21.86
N ILE A 31 -9.39 1.98 21.42
CA ILE A 31 -10.36 2.91 22.02
C ILE A 31 -11.77 2.38 21.82
N HIS A 32 -12.11 2.03 20.58
CA HIS A 32 -13.37 1.42 20.21
C HIS A 32 -13.63 0.14 21.02
N TYR A 33 -12.67 -0.79 21.07
CA TYR A 33 -12.80 -2.05 21.80
C TYR A 33 -13.06 -1.82 23.29
N ASN A 34 -12.36 -0.86 23.91
CA ASN A 34 -12.56 -0.54 25.33
C ASN A 34 -13.90 0.14 25.61
N GLN A 35 -14.45 0.91 24.68
CA GLN A 35 -15.73 1.61 24.84
C GLN A 35 -16.93 0.70 24.58
N ILE A 36 -16.87 -0.13 23.53
CA ILE A 36 -18.00 -0.94 23.08
C ILE A 36 -17.94 -2.38 23.62
N GLY A 37 -16.74 -2.88 23.96
CA GLY A 37 -16.54 -4.23 24.48
C GLY A 37 -16.56 -5.33 23.41
N ARG A 38 -16.48 -4.96 22.12
CA ARG A 38 -16.40 -5.90 20.99
C ARG A 38 -15.51 -5.38 19.86
N GLU A 39 -15.23 -6.25 18.91
CA GLU A 39 -14.49 -5.94 17.70
C GLU A 39 -15.25 -4.98 16.78
N PHE A 40 -14.51 -4.35 15.85
CA PHE A 40 -15.08 -3.50 14.82
C PHE A 40 -15.78 -4.35 13.75
N GLU A 41 -16.99 -3.98 13.38
CA GLU A 41 -17.87 -4.74 12.50
C GLU A 41 -18.45 -3.86 11.40
N THR A 42 -19.05 -4.48 10.38
CA THR A 42 -19.67 -3.75 9.27
C THR A 42 -20.90 -2.93 9.68
N SER A 43 -21.47 -3.22 10.86
CA SER A 43 -22.53 -2.45 11.51
C SER A 43 -22.02 -1.14 12.12
N ASP A 44 -20.71 -0.96 12.28
CA ASP A 44 -20.08 0.25 12.81
C ASP A 44 -19.91 1.34 11.74
N SER A 45 -20.79 1.37 10.73
CA SER A 45 -20.75 2.31 9.60
C SER A 45 -20.79 3.77 10.00
N ASP A 46 -21.36 4.06 11.18
CA ASP A 46 -21.48 5.41 11.71
C ASP A 46 -20.32 5.79 12.65
N SER A 47 -19.33 4.90 12.83
CA SER A 47 -18.16 5.19 13.65
C SER A 47 -17.37 6.37 13.08
N ILE A 48 -17.26 7.42 13.88
CA ILE A 48 -16.42 8.57 13.57
C ILE A 48 -14.98 8.21 13.91
N ILE A 49 -14.22 7.80 12.89
CA ILE A 49 -12.77 7.63 13.00
C ILE A 49 -12.14 9.02 12.98
N PRO A 50 -11.50 9.49 14.08
CA PRO A 50 -11.11 10.90 14.21
C PRO A 50 -10.18 11.39 13.08
N THR A 51 -9.28 10.54 12.62
CA THR A 51 -8.31 10.86 11.56
C THR A 51 -8.88 10.81 10.15
N TYR A 52 -10.13 10.40 9.96
CA TYR A 52 -10.81 10.53 8.68
C TYR A 52 -11.54 11.85 8.64
N SER A 53 -11.33 12.64 7.57
CA SER A 53 -11.96 13.95 7.43
C SER A 53 -13.48 13.85 7.28
N HIS A 54 -13.97 12.72 6.78
CA HIS A 54 -15.37 12.39 6.62
C HIS A 54 -15.60 10.92 6.99
N PRO A 55 -16.80 10.56 7.47
CA PRO A 55 -17.19 9.16 7.58
C PRO A 55 -17.04 8.46 6.23
N VAL A 56 -16.63 7.20 6.27
CA VAL A 56 -16.45 6.37 5.08
C VAL A 56 -17.36 5.15 5.16
N PRO A 57 -17.89 4.66 4.04
CA PRO A 57 -18.68 3.44 4.04
C PRO A 57 -17.81 2.25 4.45
N THR A 58 -18.41 1.23 5.07
CA THR A 58 -17.67 0.09 5.61
C THR A 58 -16.98 -0.76 4.54
N ASN A 59 -17.44 -0.70 3.30
CA ASN A 59 -16.81 -1.41 2.18
C ASN A 59 -15.45 -0.83 1.74
N VAL A 60 -15.07 0.37 2.19
CA VAL A 60 -13.71 0.92 1.99
C VAL A 60 -12.83 0.81 3.23
N VAL A 61 -13.38 0.33 4.35
CA VAL A 61 -12.58 0.01 5.54
C VAL A 61 -11.79 -1.26 5.24
N PRO A 62 -10.48 -1.31 5.56
CA PRO A 62 -9.67 -2.48 5.31
C PRO A 62 -10.26 -3.75 5.90
N SER A 63 -10.36 -4.80 5.08
CA SER A 63 -11.04 -6.06 5.44
C SER A 63 -10.49 -6.75 6.69
N PHE A 64 -9.23 -6.48 7.05
CA PHE A 64 -8.63 -6.98 8.28
C PHE A 64 -9.44 -6.56 9.51
N ALA A 65 -10.08 -5.37 9.48
CA ALA A 65 -10.86 -4.84 10.59
C ALA A 65 -12.07 -5.74 10.92
N PHE A 66 -12.59 -6.46 9.93
CA PHE A 66 -13.74 -7.35 10.09
C PHE A 66 -13.34 -8.82 10.29
N ASN A 67 -12.03 -9.11 10.35
CA ASN A 67 -11.51 -10.46 10.58
C ASN A 67 -11.05 -10.61 12.05
N LYS A 68 -12.00 -10.94 12.93
CA LYS A 68 -11.82 -11.08 14.38
C LYS A 68 -10.59 -11.90 14.78
N TYR A 69 -10.44 -13.10 14.22
CA TYR A 69 -9.39 -14.05 14.62
C TYR A 69 -8.09 -13.90 13.83
N GLY A 70 -8.05 -13.04 12.81
CA GLY A 70 -6.88 -12.82 11.99
C GLY A 70 -6.39 -11.39 12.08
N GLY A 71 -6.79 -10.60 11.08
CA GLY A 71 -6.39 -9.22 10.91
C GLY A 71 -6.65 -8.35 12.12
N TYR A 72 -7.90 -8.31 12.61
CA TYR A 72 -8.31 -7.40 13.67
C TYR A 72 -7.47 -7.60 14.93
N ALA A 73 -7.36 -8.84 15.42
CA ALA A 73 -6.56 -9.16 16.60
C ALA A 73 -5.09 -8.76 16.44
N SER A 74 -4.52 -8.97 15.25
CA SER A 74 -3.12 -8.61 14.96
C SER A 74 -2.90 -7.09 14.98
N PHE A 75 -3.75 -6.34 14.29
CA PHE A 75 -3.66 -4.87 14.22
C PHE A 75 -4.00 -4.20 15.56
N LEU A 76 -4.99 -4.72 16.29
CA LEU A 76 -5.29 -4.28 17.66
C LEU A 76 -4.09 -4.47 18.58
N LYS A 77 -3.43 -5.64 18.52
CA LYS A 77 -2.21 -5.91 19.29
C LYS A 77 -1.09 -4.94 18.92
N HIS A 78 -0.85 -4.69 17.64
CA HIS A 78 0.16 -3.73 17.20
C HIS A 78 -0.15 -2.32 17.70
N ALA A 79 -1.38 -1.84 17.52
CA ALA A 79 -1.80 -0.51 17.96
C ALA A 79 -1.61 -0.30 19.46
N THR A 80 -1.98 -1.28 20.28
CA THR A 80 -1.76 -1.24 21.74
C THR A 80 -0.27 -1.13 22.08
N ARG A 81 0.58 -1.89 21.38
CA ARG A 81 2.03 -1.91 21.63
C ARG A 81 2.77 -0.69 21.09
N PHE A 82 2.22 0.05 20.13
CA PHE A 82 2.85 1.28 19.64
C PHE A 82 3.11 2.27 20.77
N LYS A 83 2.22 2.33 21.77
CA LYS A 83 2.36 3.16 22.99
C LYS A 83 3.59 2.82 23.85
N GLU A 84 4.18 1.64 23.68
CA GLU A 84 5.42 1.23 24.36
C GLU A 84 6.68 1.88 23.75
N THR A 85 6.56 2.52 22.58
CA THR A 85 7.68 3.16 21.87
C THR A 85 7.87 4.63 22.26
N LYS A 86 8.99 5.25 21.85
CA LYS A 86 9.28 6.67 22.10
C LYS A 86 8.62 7.62 21.10
N GLY A 87 8.07 7.09 20.01
CA GLY A 87 7.41 7.87 18.98
C GLY A 87 7.18 7.06 17.72
N ILE A 88 6.36 7.61 16.84
CA ILE A 88 5.99 6.99 15.57
C ILE A 88 6.46 7.93 14.45
N ILE A 89 7.29 7.41 13.55
CA ILE A 89 7.72 8.08 12.34
C ILE A 89 6.79 7.60 11.22
N VAL A 90 6.13 8.53 10.53
CA VAL A 90 5.17 8.23 9.46
C VAL A 90 5.74 8.70 8.14
N ASN A 91 5.69 7.86 7.11
CA ASN A 91 6.13 8.21 5.75
C ASN A 91 5.09 9.09 5.02
N THR A 92 4.83 10.27 5.59
CA THR A 92 3.91 11.28 5.06
C THR A 92 4.42 12.68 5.45
N PHE A 93 3.79 13.73 4.91
CA PHE A 93 4.02 15.13 5.28
C PHE A 93 2.68 15.84 5.52
N ALA A 94 2.71 16.94 6.27
CA ALA A 94 1.50 17.57 6.80
C ALA A 94 0.55 18.07 5.68
N GLU A 95 1.11 18.56 4.59
CA GLU A 95 0.36 19.10 3.46
C GLU A 95 -0.36 18.00 2.65
N LEU A 96 0.13 16.74 2.69
CA LEU A 96 -0.51 15.61 2.04
C LEU A 96 -1.73 15.11 2.82
N GLU A 97 -1.64 15.06 4.15
CA GLU A 97 -2.68 14.52 5.03
C GLU A 97 -3.01 15.47 6.20
N PRO A 98 -3.44 16.72 5.93
CA PRO A 98 -3.51 17.77 6.94
C PRO A 98 -4.48 17.43 8.08
N HIS A 99 -5.65 16.87 7.77
CA HIS A 99 -6.62 16.49 8.79
C HIS A 99 -6.07 15.40 9.71
N ALA A 100 -5.61 14.28 9.14
CA ALA A 100 -5.11 13.15 9.91
C ALA A 100 -3.89 13.52 10.77
N VAL A 101 -2.94 14.26 10.20
CA VAL A 101 -1.73 14.69 10.92
C VAL A 101 -2.08 15.64 12.07
N ASN A 102 -2.98 16.59 11.85
CA ASN A 102 -3.41 17.51 12.92
C ASN A 102 -4.16 16.79 14.03
N GLN A 103 -5.07 15.87 13.70
CA GLN A 103 -5.79 15.05 14.67
C GLN A 103 -4.83 14.23 15.55
N LEU A 104 -3.89 13.52 14.92
CA LEU A 104 -2.88 12.72 15.64
C LEU A 104 -1.96 13.56 16.53
N LYS A 105 -1.61 14.79 16.12
CA LYS A 105 -0.77 15.70 16.93
C LYS A 105 -1.54 16.39 18.05
N SER A 106 -2.86 16.56 17.91
CA SER A 106 -3.70 17.22 18.90
C SER A 106 -4.08 16.35 20.08
N ASP A 107 -4.01 15.02 19.91
CA ASP A 107 -4.28 14.06 20.97
C ASP A 107 -3.08 13.93 21.92
N SER A 108 -3.23 14.43 23.15
CA SER A 108 -2.18 14.39 24.18
C SER A 108 -1.86 12.98 24.67
N GLU A 109 -2.76 12.02 24.46
CA GLU A 109 -2.55 10.60 24.80
C GLU A 109 -1.77 9.85 23.71
N THR A 110 -1.59 10.47 22.55
CA THR A 110 -0.82 9.92 21.43
C THR A 110 0.67 10.25 21.59
N LEU A 111 1.52 9.26 21.33
CA LEU A 111 2.98 9.45 21.34
C LEU A 111 3.42 10.51 20.31
N PRO A 112 4.63 11.09 20.45
CA PRO A 112 5.17 11.98 19.44
C PRO A 112 5.11 11.38 18.03
N ILE A 113 4.44 12.09 17.11
CA ILE A 113 4.30 11.71 15.70
C ILE A 113 5.23 12.58 14.84
N TYR A 114 6.14 11.92 14.12
CA TYR A 114 7.09 12.55 13.21
C TYR A 114 6.71 12.25 11.77
N THR A 115 6.28 13.27 11.03
CA THR A 115 6.01 13.18 9.59
C THR A 115 7.32 13.37 8.84
N ALA A 116 7.88 12.29 8.28
CA ALA A 116 9.21 12.28 7.66
C ALA A 116 9.18 11.99 6.15
N GLY A 117 8.01 12.01 5.53
CA GLY A 117 7.84 11.69 4.11
C GLY A 117 8.02 12.89 3.16
N PRO A 118 8.08 12.63 1.84
CA PRO A 118 8.16 11.30 1.25
C PRO A 118 9.58 10.74 1.31
N LEU A 119 9.74 9.58 1.96
CA LEU A 119 10.98 8.80 1.94
C LEU A 119 10.97 7.91 0.70
N LEU A 120 11.82 8.25 -0.26
CA LEU A 120 11.95 7.57 -1.55
C LEU A 120 13.38 7.07 -1.72
N ASP A 121 13.51 5.87 -2.28
CA ASP A 121 14.80 5.40 -2.80
C ASP A 121 15.02 5.99 -4.19
N LEU A 122 15.79 7.08 -4.27
CA LEU A 122 16.10 7.79 -5.51
C LEU A 122 17.33 7.24 -6.22
N GLU A 123 18.17 6.49 -5.52
CA GLU A 123 19.39 5.94 -6.08
C GLU A 123 19.09 4.64 -6.81
N GLY A 124 18.26 3.78 -6.23
CA GLY A 124 17.80 2.52 -6.83
C GLY A 124 18.94 1.60 -7.29
N LYS A 125 18.59 0.41 -7.79
CA LYS A 125 19.57 -0.45 -8.47
C LYS A 125 19.68 -0.05 -9.93
N ARG A 126 20.65 0.83 -10.26
CA ARG A 126 20.88 1.36 -11.62
C ARG A 126 21.57 0.41 -12.60
N GLN A 127 21.76 -0.87 -12.24
CA GLN A 127 22.62 -1.80 -12.99
C GLN A 127 21.85 -3.04 -13.46
N ASP A 128 20.69 -2.82 -14.07
CA ASP A 128 19.95 -3.87 -14.75
C ASP A 128 19.81 -3.50 -16.24
N SER A 129 20.11 -4.44 -17.13
CA SER A 129 19.95 -4.27 -18.58
C SER A 129 18.51 -3.93 -18.96
N ASP A 130 17.53 -4.40 -18.20
CA ASP A 130 16.13 -4.05 -18.44
C ASP A 130 15.83 -2.58 -18.13
N CYS A 131 16.52 -2.00 -17.13
CA CYS A 131 16.37 -0.58 -16.82
C CYS A 131 16.84 0.29 -17.98
N GLU A 132 17.99 0.00 -18.58
CA GLU A 132 18.49 0.76 -19.74
C GLU A 132 17.53 0.69 -20.93
N ARG A 133 16.96 -0.50 -21.21
CA ARG A 133 15.96 -0.68 -22.27
C ARG A 133 14.70 0.14 -22.03
N ILE A 134 14.15 0.08 -20.81
CA ILE A 134 12.93 0.83 -20.44
C ILE A 134 13.18 2.33 -20.50
N MET A 135 14.30 2.80 -19.96
CA MET A 135 14.64 4.23 -19.96
C MET A 135 14.80 4.76 -21.38
N LYS A 136 15.48 4.03 -22.26
CA LYS A 136 15.59 4.41 -23.68
C LYS A 136 14.23 4.49 -24.36
N TRP A 137 13.35 3.52 -24.11
CA TRP A 137 12.00 3.56 -24.68
C TRP A 137 11.19 4.77 -24.18
N LEU A 138 11.33 5.13 -22.89
CA LEU A 138 10.69 6.32 -22.31
C LEU A 138 11.24 7.63 -22.89
N ASP A 139 12.56 7.71 -23.12
CA ASP A 139 13.23 8.88 -23.70
C ASP A 139 12.72 9.22 -25.11
N ASP A 140 12.24 8.22 -25.85
CA ASP A 140 11.68 8.39 -27.19
C ASP A 140 10.20 8.86 -27.19
N GLN A 141 9.56 8.99 -26.02
CA GLN A 141 8.14 9.38 -25.93
C GLN A 141 7.95 10.89 -25.70
N PRO A 142 6.83 11.48 -26.15
CA PRO A 142 6.48 12.85 -25.79
C PRO A 142 6.37 13.04 -24.27
N PRO A 143 6.76 14.21 -23.72
CA PRO A 143 6.63 14.50 -22.30
C PRO A 143 5.21 14.26 -21.79
N SER A 144 5.10 13.63 -20.61
CA SER A 144 3.81 13.36 -19.93
C SER A 144 2.79 12.58 -20.78
N SER A 145 3.23 11.71 -21.68
CA SER A 145 2.34 10.96 -22.60
C SER A 145 2.21 9.46 -22.30
N VAL A 146 2.98 8.94 -21.35
CA VAL A 146 3.00 7.50 -20.99
C VAL A 146 2.28 7.27 -19.67
N VAL A 147 1.39 6.29 -19.64
CA VAL A 147 0.73 5.81 -18.43
C VAL A 147 1.55 4.66 -17.84
N PHE A 148 1.98 4.79 -16.59
CA PHE A 148 2.61 3.68 -15.87
C PHE A 148 1.57 2.87 -15.10
N LEU A 149 1.48 1.57 -15.36
CA LEU A 149 0.60 0.63 -14.69
C LEU A 149 1.42 -0.31 -13.81
N CYS A 150 1.19 -0.23 -12.50
CA CYS A 150 1.81 -1.10 -11.51
C CYS A 150 0.88 -1.28 -10.32
N PHE A 151 0.63 -2.54 -9.95
CA PHE A 151 -0.26 -2.90 -8.84
C PHE A 151 0.51 -3.28 -7.57
N GLY A 152 1.76 -2.81 -7.48
CA GLY A 152 2.65 -3.07 -6.34
C GLY A 152 3.33 -4.43 -6.40
N SER A 153 4.09 -4.74 -5.35
CA SER A 153 4.86 -6.00 -5.24
C SER A 153 3.99 -7.24 -5.03
N MET A 154 2.74 -7.05 -4.61
CA MET A 154 1.75 -8.10 -4.34
C MET A 154 0.49 -7.96 -5.21
N GLY A 155 0.54 -7.19 -6.31
CA GLY A 155 -0.56 -7.08 -7.26
C GLY A 155 -0.40 -8.04 -8.44
N SER A 156 -1.23 -9.07 -8.51
CA SER A 156 -1.41 -9.98 -9.65
C SER A 156 -2.89 -10.19 -9.87
N PHE A 157 -3.25 -10.56 -11.09
CA PHE A 157 -4.64 -10.77 -11.46
C PHE A 157 -4.79 -12.10 -12.19
N GLU A 158 -6.00 -12.65 -12.12
CA GLU A 158 -6.36 -13.81 -12.93
C GLU A 158 -6.26 -13.47 -14.43
N PRO A 159 -5.99 -14.46 -15.30
CA PRO A 159 -5.80 -14.22 -16.74
C PRO A 159 -6.93 -13.42 -17.39
N ASP A 160 -8.19 -13.70 -17.05
CA ASP A 160 -9.34 -12.99 -17.62
C ASP A 160 -9.30 -11.48 -17.31
N GLN A 161 -8.89 -11.10 -16.10
CA GLN A 161 -8.77 -9.70 -15.72
C GLN A 161 -7.57 -9.03 -16.41
N LEU A 162 -6.46 -9.74 -16.60
CA LEU A 162 -5.33 -9.25 -17.39
C LEU A 162 -5.72 -9.03 -18.86
N ALA A 163 -6.52 -9.93 -19.43
CA ALA A 163 -7.02 -9.81 -20.79
C ALA A 163 -7.89 -8.55 -20.96
N GLU A 164 -8.83 -8.30 -20.04
CA GLU A 164 -9.64 -7.08 -20.06
C GLU A 164 -8.81 -5.80 -19.91
N MET A 165 -7.78 -5.83 -19.06
CA MET A 165 -6.85 -4.71 -18.92
C MET A 165 -6.05 -4.46 -20.20
N ALA A 166 -5.59 -5.52 -20.87
CA ALA A 166 -4.89 -5.42 -22.14
C ALA A 166 -5.81 -4.83 -23.23
N ILE A 167 -7.05 -5.31 -23.34
CA ILE A 167 -8.05 -4.78 -24.27
C ILE A 167 -8.32 -3.29 -23.99
N ALA A 168 -8.44 -2.92 -22.71
CA ALA A 168 -8.66 -1.53 -22.31
C ALA A 168 -7.47 -0.64 -22.70
N LEU A 169 -6.24 -1.08 -22.43
CA LEU A 169 -5.02 -0.36 -22.84
C LEU A 169 -4.95 -0.21 -24.36
N GLU A 170 -5.28 -1.27 -25.09
CA GLU A 170 -5.31 -1.27 -26.54
C GLU A 170 -6.29 -0.21 -27.06
N HIS A 171 -7.54 -0.25 -26.61
CA HIS A 171 -8.58 0.69 -27.04
C HIS A 171 -8.36 2.12 -26.57
N SER A 172 -7.65 2.33 -25.46
CA SER A 172 -7.40 3.65 -24.91
C SER A 172 -6.56 4.55 -25.83
N GLY A 173 -5.76 3.94 -26.71
CA GLY A 173 -4.82 4.65 -27.60
C GLY A 173 -3.65 5.33 -26.89
N TYR A 174 -3.59 5.29 -25.55
CA TYR A 174 -2.46 5.83 -24.80
C TYR A 174 -1.20 4.98 -24.97
N ARG A 175 -0.06 5.64 -24.77
CA ARG A 175 1.20 4.95 -24.53
C ARG A 175 1.23 4.45 -23.10
N PHE A 176 1.79 3.29 -22.85
CA PHE A 176 1.83 2.73 -21.51
C PHE A 176 3.10 1.93 -21.24
N LEU A 177 3.46 1.87 -19.98
CA LEU A 177 4.46 0.95 -19.42
C LEU A 177 3.75 0.11 -18.36
N TRP A 178 3.71 -1.21 -18.52
CA TRP A 178 2.95 -2.09 -17.62
C TRP A 178 3.82 -3.14 -16.95
N ALA A 179 3.98 -3.02 -15.63
CA ALA A 179 4.62 -4.03 -14.79
C ALA A 179 3.64 -5.19 -14.49
N VAL A 180 3.62 -6.21 -15.36
CA VAL A 180 2.78 -7.40 -15.21
C VAL A 180 3.47 -8.43 -14.29
N ARG A 181 2.73 -9.01 -13.34
CA ARG A 181 3.24 -10.03 -12.40
C ARG A 181 2.39 -11.29 -12.40
N SER A 182 3.03 -12.43 -12.26
CA SER A 182 2.35 -13.72 -12.12
C SER A 182 1.96 -13.97 -10.66
N PRO A 183 0.81 -14.63 -10.41
CA PRO A 183 0.40 -15.00 -9.06
C PRO A 183 1.43 -15.94 -8.43
N PRO A 184 1.54 -15.98 -7.09
CA PRO A 184 2.43 -16.89 -6.41
C PRO A 184 2.10 -18.35 -6.77
N SER A 185 3.13 -19.20 -6.83
CA SER A 185 2.94 -20.63 -7.10
C SER A 185 2.03 -21.25 -6.04
N LYS A 186 1.11 -22.13 -6.47
CA LYS A 186 0.17 -22.83 -5.57
C LYS A 186 0.86 -23.59 -4.43
N ASP A 187 2.11 -24.01 -4.64
CA ASP A 187 2.90 -24.77 -3.67
C ASP A 187 3.57 -23.90 -2.59
N ASP A 188 3.59 -22.57 -2.74
CA ASP A 188 4.21 -21.67 -1.77
C ASP A 188 3.65 -20.24 -1.86
N ILE A 189 2.62 -19.98 -1.06
CA ILE A 189 1.98 -18.65 -0.91
C ILE A 189 2.88 -17.62 -0.22
N THR A 190 4.04 -18.01 0.32
CA THR A 190 5.00 -17.10 0.96
C THR A 190 6.04 -16.56 -0.02
N LYS A 191 6.13 -17.13 -1.23
CA LYS A 191 6.97 -16.59 -2.31
C LYS A 191 6.38 -15.30 -2.85
N ARG A 192 7.28 -14.37 -3.18
CA ARG A 192 6.96 -13.14 -3.90
C ARG A 192 6.28 -13.48 -5.22
N MET A 193 5.40 -12.58 -5.68
CA MET A 193 4.86 -12.66 -7.02
C MET A 193 5.97 -12.79 -8.04
N GLY A 194 5.77 -13.71 -8.99
CA GLY A 194 6.74 -14.03 -10.00
C GLY A 194 6.67 -13.07 -11.20
N GLU A 195 7.52 -13.37 -12.16
CA GLU A 195 7.44 -12.84 -13.52
C GLU A 195 6.84 -13.91 -14.41
N TYR A 196 6.15 -13.48 -15.47
CA TYR A 196 5.73 -14.40 -16.52
C TYR A 196 6.93 -14.72 -17.40
N SER A 197 7.18 -16.01 -17.66
CA SER A 197 8.20 -16.43 -18.62
C SER A 197 7.82 -16.04 -20.06
N ASN A 198 6.52 -15.93 -20.34
CA ASN A 198 5.98 -15.55 -21.64
C ASN A 198 4.64 -14.83 -21.47
N LEU A 199 4.61 -13.52 -21.77
CA LEU A 199 3.38 -12.73 -21.67
C LEU A 199 2.35 -13.10 -22.74
N SER A 200 2.77 -13.68 -23.87
CA SER A 200 1.85 -14.11 -24.93
C SER A 200 0.95 -15.28 -24.53
N GLU A 201 1.26 -15.98 -23.43
CA GLU A 201 0.41 -17.05 -22.88
C GLU A 201 -0.74 -16.52 -22.02
N VAL A 202 -0.66 -15.26 -21.58
CA VAL A 202 -1.62 -14.67 -20.63
C VAL A 202 -2.30 -13.41 -21.14
N LEU A 203 -1.75 -12.79 -22.18
CA LEU A 203 -2.36 -11.64 -22.85
C LEU A 203 -3.13 -12.08 -24.10
N PRO A 204 -4.10 -11.27 -24.57
CA PRO A 204 -4.84 -11.58 -25.78
C PRO A 204 -3.92 -11.82 -26.98
N GLU A 205 -4.28 -12.77 -27.83
CA GLU A 205 -3.50 -13.10 -29.03
C GLU A 205 -3.25 -11.85 -29.87
N GLY A 206 -1.99 -11.65 -30.29
CA GLY A 206 -1.58 -10.51 -31.10
C GLY A 206 -1.47 -9.17 -30.35
N PHE A 207 -1.69 -9.13 -29.03
CA PHE A 207 -1.69 -7.88 -28.26
C PHE A 207 -0.35 -7.17 -28.33
N LEU A 208 0.76 -7.89 -28.14
CA LEU A 208 2.11 -7.31 -28.11
C LEU A 208 2.46 -6.66 -29.45
N GLU A 209 2.07 -7.28 -30.56
CA GLU A 209 2.25 -6.77 -31.92
C GLU A 209 1.40 -5.52 -32.16
N ARG A 210 0.14 -5.52 -31.70
CA ARG A 210 -0.76 -4.36 -31.86
C ARG A 210 -0.35 -3.14 -31.05
N VAL A 211 0.44 -3.33 -29.99
CA VAL A 211 0.90 -2.24 -29.11
C VAL A 211 2.40 -1.94 -29.24
N GLU A 212 3.13 -2.60 -30.13
CA GLU A 212 4.62 -2.53 -30.22
C GLU A 212 5.19 -1.09 -30.24
N ASN A 213 4.45 -0.14 -30.83
CA ASN A 213 4.88 1.26 -31.00
C ASN A 213 4.41 2.20 -29.86
N ARG A 214 3.71 1.67 -28.85
CA ARG A 214 3.08 2.48 -27.79
C ARG A 214 3.05 1.82 -26.41
N GLY A 215 3.24 0.52 -26.31
CA GLY A 215 3.22 -0.24 -25.06
C GLY A 215 4.55 -0.92 -24.82
N LEU A 216 4.98 -0.94 -23.56
CA LEU A 216 6.07 -1.77 -23.05
C LEU A 216 5.64 -2.55 -21.82
#